data_AF-A0A6G1WY34-F1
#
_entry.id   AF-A0A6G1WY34-F1
#
_cell.length_a   1.000
_cell.length_b   1.000
_cell.length_c   1.000
_cell.angle_alpha   90.00
_cell.angle_beta   90.00
_cell.angle_gamma   90.00
#
_symmetry.space_group_name_H-M   'P 1'
#
loop_
_entity.id
_entity.type
_entity.pdbx_description
1 polymer ?
#
loop_
_entity_poly.entity_id
_entity_poly.type
_entity_poly.pdbx_seq_one_letter_code
_entity_poly.pdbx_strand_id
1 'polypeptide(L)'
;MSSGVAASDVIRSMMRMGFSHDEIYDVLTGVGLPGEQIQLLTDRVSAEFHEAKLEPRTSRLGVEVERVFEGAFEELRSELFARMDSVARELEFVKVKLEKLGMQVVELQTLVERWQLSSTSGLSRVRCRRVNRVSTKRKVVKTKN
;
A
#
# COMPACT_ATOMS: atom_id res chain seq x y z
N MET A 1 -33.43 11.46 56.87
CA MET A 1 -33.93 11.73 55.51
C MET A 1 -32.85 12.34 54.59
N SER A 2 -31.55 12.01 54.76
CA SER A 2 -30.45 12.63 53.99
C SER A 2 -29.78 11.71 52.97
N SER A 3 -29.94 10.39 53.07
CA SER A 3 -29.27 9.42 52.18
C SER A 3 -29.89 9.34 50.77
N GLY A 4 -31.20 9.57 50.63
CA GLY A 4 -31.89 9.50 49.33
C GLY A 4 -31.54 10.64 48.37
N VAL A 5 -31.32 11.85 48.90
CA VAL A 5 -30.89 13.01 48.09
C VAL A 5 -29.47 12.79 47.56
N ALA A 6 -28.57 12.29 48.41
CA ALA A 6 -27.19 11.98 48.04
C ALA A 6 -27.11 10.90 46.94
N ALA A 7 -27.92 9.84 47.02
CA ALA A 7 -27.95 8.79 46.00
C ALA A 7 -28.47 9.30 44.65
N SER A 8 -29.52 10.13 44.65
CA SER A 8 -30.06 10.71 43.41
C SER A 8 -29.07 11.64 42.70
N ASP A 9 -28.25 12.37 43.47
CA ASP A 9 -27.21 13.24 42.91
C ASP A 9 -26.06 12.44 42.29
N VAL A 10 -25.68 11.31 42.91
CA VAL A 10 -24.70 10.38 42.35
C VAL A 10 -25.20 9.76 41.06
N ILE A 11 -26.46 9.29 41.03
CA ILE A 11 -27.08 8.73 39.82
C ILE A 11 -27.12 9.78 38.71
N ARG A 12 -27.57 11.00 39.00
CA ARG A 12 -27.58 12.12 38.05
C ARG A 12 -26.18 12.42 37.51
N SER A 13 -25.16 12.35 38.35
CA SER A 13 -23.76 12.53 37.95
C SER A 13 -23.30 11.41 37.01
N MET A 14 -23.56 10.14 37.35
CA MET A 14 -23.19 8.98 36.54
C MET A 14 -23.90 8.97 35.19
N MET A 15 -25.20 9.29 35.14
CA MET A 15 -25.93 9.42 33.88
C MET A 15 -25.36 10.52 32.98
N ARG A 16 -24.93 11.66 33.56
CA ARG A 16 -24.24 12.73 32.81
C ARG A 16 -22.88 12.31 32.28
N MET A 17 -22.21 11.39 32.95
CA MET A 17 -20.93 10.81 32.52
C MET A 17 -21.11 9.68 31.49
N GLY A 18 -22.35 9.33 31.15
CA GLY A 18 -22.68 8.32 30.14
C GLY A 18 -22.65 6.88 30.66
N PHE A 19 -22.73 6.68 31.97
CA PHE A 19 -22.92 5.33 32.54
C PHE A 19 -24.33 4.82 32.26
N SER A 20 -24.45 3.51 32.00
CA SER A 20 -25.75 2.86 31.81
C SER A 20 -26.50 2.70 33.13
N HIS A 21 -27.81 2.53 33.07
CA HIS A 21 -28.65 2.28 34.26
C HIS A 21 -28.20 1.04 35.03
N ASP A 22 -27.77 -0.01 34.32
CA ASP A 22 -27.28 -1.26 34.91
C ASP A 22 -25.93 -1.05 35.62
N GLU A 23 -25.01 -0.29 35.01
CA GLU A 23 -23.72 0.05 35.64
C GLU A 23 -23.92 0.89 36.92
N ILE A 24 -24.88 1.81 36.89
CA ILE A 24 -25.26 2.60 38.05
C ILE A 24 -25.86 1.70 39.13
N TYR A 25 -26.73 0.76 38.77
CA TYR A 25 -27.33 -0.20 39.68
C TYR A 25 -26.28 -1.08 40.37
N ASP A 26 -25.38 -1.69 39.59
CA ASP A 26 -24.34 -2.59 40.09
C ASP A 26 -23.36 -1.88 41.03
N VAL A 27 -22.93 -0.66 40.68
CA VAL A 27 -22.03 0.13 41.52
C VAL A 27 -22.69 0.50 42.85
N LEU A 28 -23.93 0.96 42.81
CA LEU A 28 -24.60 1.45 44.02
C LEU A 28 -25.05 0.30 44.93
N THR A 29 -25.53 -0.80 44.37
CA THR A 29 -25.85 -2.01 45.15
C THR A 29 -24.59 -2.72 45.66
N GLY A 30 -23.49 -2.71 44.89
CA GLY A 30 -22.19 -3.23 45.30
C GLY A 30 -21.58 -2.50 46.50
N VAL A 31 -21.94 -1.22 46.72
CA VAL A 31 -21.56 -0.43 47.91
C VAL A 31 -22.51 -0.69 49.10
N GLY A 32 -23.53 -1.53 48.92
CA GLY A 32 -24.47 -1.94 49.97
C GLY A 32 -25.74 -1.10 50.05
N LEU A 33 -26.09 -0.33 49.01
CA LEU A 33 -27.37 0.39 48.96
C LEU A 33 -28.52 -0.55 48.57
N PRO A 34 -29.75 -0.34 49.10
CA PRO A 34 -30.88 -1.22 48.81
C PRO A 34 -31.27 -1.13 47.32
N GLY A 35 -31.20 -2.26 46.60
CA GLY A 35 -31.40 -2.30 45.14
C GLY A 35 -32.76 -1.78 44.68
N GLU A 36 -33.85 -2.08 45.39
CA GLU A 36 -35.18 -1.57 45.04
C GLU A 36 -35.24 -0.03 45.10
N GLN A 37 -34.55 0.58 46.06
CA GLN A 37 -34.51 2.03 46.20
C GLN A 37 -33.64 2.67 45.11
N ILE A 38 -32.53 2.02 44.74
CA ILE A 38 -31.69 2.47 43.62
C ILE A 38 -32.45 2.41 42.31
N GLN A 39 -33.19 1.33 42.04
CA GLN A 39 -33.98 1.20 40.81
C GLN A 39 -34.99 2.34 40.68
N LEU A 40 -35.78 2.59 41.73
CA LEU A 40 -36.77 3.66 41.73
C LEU A 40 -36.15 5.05 41.58
N LEU A 41 -34.97 5.28 42.17
CA LEU A 41 -34.25 6.54 42.02
C LEU A 41 -33.68 6.71 40.61
N THR A 42 -33.13 5.66 40.02
CA THR A 42 -32.62 5.68 38.65
C THR A 42 -33.74 5.93 37.65
N ASP A 43 -34.88 5.26 37.79
CA ASP A 43 -36.04 5.46 36.92
C ASP A 43 -36.57 6.90 37.01
N ARG A 44 -36.65 7.44 38.22
CA ARG A 44 -37.08 8.83 38.46
C ARG A 44 -36.10 9.83 37.84
N VAL A 45 -34.80 9.67 38.07
CA VAL A 45 -33.78 10.57 37.51
C VAL A 45 -33.76 10.45 35.98
N SER A 46 -33.98 9.26 35.42
CA SER A 46 -34.08 9.06 33.98
C SER A 46 -35.27 9.80 33.37
N ALA A 47 -36.43 9.77 34.03
CA ALA A 47 -37.60 10.53 33.61
C ALA A 47 -37.32 12.05 33.63
N GLU A 48 -36.66 12.56 34.68
CA GLU A 48 -36.24 13.96 34.77
C GLU A 48 -35.32 14.37 33.60
N PHE A 49 -34.40 13.50 33.16
CA PHE A 49 -33.52 13.77 32.03
C PHE A 49 -34.27 13.77 30.69
N HIS A 50 -35.19 12.84 30.49
CA HIS A 50 -36.03 12.80 29.29
C HIS A 50 -36.95 14.01 29.18
N GLU A 51 -37.61 14.40 30.26
CA GLU A 51 -38.45 15.60 30.32
C GLU A 51 -37.64 16.87 30.04
N ALA A 52 -36.41 16.93 30.57
CA ALA A 52 -35.49 18.03 30.35
C ALA A 52 -34.74 17.98 29.00
N LYS A 53 -34.97 16.98 28.15
CA LYS A 53 -34.23 16.71 26.90
C LYS A 53 -32.70 16.73 27.08
N LEU A 54 -32.23 16.20 28.21
CA LEU A 54 -30.81 16.08 28.49
C LEU A 54 -30.28 14.80 27.82
N GLU A 55 -29.64 14.96 26.65
CA GLU A 55 -28.90 13.88 25.99
C GLU A 55 -27.75 13.39 26.90
N PRO A 56 -27.63 12.07 27.18
CA PRO A 56 -26.44 11.50 27.79
C PRO A 56 -25.23 11.82 26.90
N ARG A 57 -24.24 12.53 27.44
CA ARG A 57 -23.01 12.81 26.69
C ARG A 57 -22.26 11.50 26.43
N THR A 58 -21.62 11.42 25.26
CA THR A 58 -20.62 10.38 24.96
C THR A 58 -19.70 10.20 26.16
N SER A 59 -19.53 8.96 26.61
CA SER A 59 -18.79 8.68 27.83
C SER A 59 -17.37 9.25 27.71
N ARG A 60 -16.80 9.70 28.83
CA ARG A 60 -15.42 10.25 28.86
C ARG A 60 -14.41 9.29 28.21
N LEU A 61 -14.62 7.98 28.40
CA LEU A 61 -13.86 6.93 27.73
C LEU A 61 -14.05 6.96 26.21
N GLY A 62 -15.28 7.13 25.72
CA GLY A 62 -15.56 7.21 24.29
C GLY A 62 -14.81 8.35 23.60
N VAL A 63 -14.78 9.54 24.21
CA VAL A 63 -14.03 10.70 23.69
C VAL A 63 -12.51 10.47 23.74
N GLU A 64 -12.02 9.83 24.80
CA GLU A 64 -10.60 9.55 24.96
C GLU A 64 -10.11 8.49 23.97
N VAL A 65 -10.92 7.45 23.74
CA VAL A 65 -10.72 6.42 22.72
C VAL A 65 -10.71 7.05 21.33
N GLU A 66 -11.74 7.84 20.99
CA GLU A 66 -11.84 8.50 19.68
C GLU A 66 -10.61 9.36 19.40
N ARG A 67 -10.15 10.15 20.37
CA ARG A 67 -8.97 11.00 20.25
C ARG A 67 -7.67 10.22 20.05
N VAL A 68 -7.48 9.11 20.76
CA VAL A 68 -6.29 8.26 20.63
C VAL A 68 -6.26 7.60 19.25
N PHE A 69 -7.40 7.07 18.81
CA PHE A 69 -7.48 6.41 17.52
C PHE A 69 -7.35 7.39 16.36
N GLU A 70 -7.96 8.58 16.43
CA GLU A 70 -7.86 9.60 15.38
C GLU A 70 -6.40 9.99 15.09
N GLY A 71 -5.60 10.23 16.13
CA GLY A 71 -4.16 10.51 15.97
C GLY A 71 -3.38 9.35 15.35
N ALA A 72 -3.59 8.13 15.86
CA ALA A 72 -2.91 6.94 15.34
C ALA A 72 -3.29 6.63 13.88
N PHE A 73 -4.56 6.86 13.51
CA PHE A 73 -5.03 6.65 12.14
C PHE A 73 -4.46 7.68 11.17
N GLU A 74 -4.32 8.95 11.55
CA GLU A 74 -3.70 9.96 10.70
C GLU A 74 -2.20 9.70 10.49
N GLU A 75 -1.48 9.29 11.53
CA GLU A 75 -0.07 8.86 11.41
C GLU A 75 0.08 7.69 10.45
N LEU A 76 -0.71 6.62 10.65
CA LEU A 76 -0.69 5.43 9.79
C LEU A 76 -1.05 5.79 8.34
N ARG A 77 -2.06 6.66 8.15
CA ARG A 77 -2.46 7.12 6.82
C ARG A 77 -1.32 7.85 6.13
N SER A 78 -0.63 8.75 6.84
CA SER A 78 0.50 9.50 6.31
C SER A 78 1.68 8.59 5.93
N GLU A 79 2.01 7.59 6.77
CA GLU A 79 3.07 6.64 6.50
C GLU A 79 2.75 5.78 5.28
N LEU A 80 1.49 5.32 5.16
CA LEU A 80 1.05 4.49 4.05
C LEU A 80 1.15 5.25 2.71
N PHE A 81 0.72 6.51 2.67
CA PHE A 81 0.87 7.35 1.48
C PHE A 81 2.35 7.58 1.13
N ALA A 82 3.20 7.86 2.12
CA ALA A 82 4.64 8.03 1.87
C ALA A 82 5.30 6.76 1.30
N ARG A 83 4.90 5.58 1.80
CA ARG A 83 5.37 4.29 1.27
C ARG A 83 4.87 4.06 -0.16
N MET A 84 3.60 4.34 -0.44
CA MET A 84 3.05 4.23 -1.79
C MET A 84 3.77 5.13 -2.78
N ASP A 85 4.05 6.39 -2.40
CA ASP A 85 4.80 7.33 -3.23
C ASP A 85 6.23 6.84 -3.50
N SER A 86 6.89 6.26 -2.49
CA SER A 86 8.22 5.66 -2.66
C SER A 86 8.19 4.51 -3.67
N VAL A 87 7.24 3.59 -3.53
CA VAL A 87 7.07 2.46 -4.45
C VAL A 87 6.74 2.94 -5.86
N ALA A 88 5.89 3.96 -6.00
CA ALA A 88 5.57 4.54 -7.31
C ALA A 88 6.81 5.10 -8.02
N ARG A 89 7.70 5.80 -7.28
CA ARG A 89 8.97 6.30 -7.83
C ARG A 89 9.93 5.17 -8.22
N GLU A 90 10.02 4.12 -7.41
CA GLU A 90 10.83 2.95 -7.73
C GLU A 90 10.32 2.23 -9.00
N LEU A 91 9.01 2.09 -9.14
CA LEU A 91 8.40 1.50 -10.34
C LEU A 91 8.67 2.33 -11.60
N GLU A 92 8.58 3.66 -11.52
CA GLU A 92 8.91 4.52 -12.67
C GLU A 92 10.40 4.41 -13.04
N PHE A 93 11.28 4.32 -12.04
CA PHE A 93 12.70 4.09 -12.28
C PHE A 93 12.98 2.74 -12.95
N VAL A 94 12.31 1.68 -12.50
CA VAL A 94 12.41 0.34 -13.11
C VAL A 94 11.90 0.37 -14.55
N LYS A 95 10.79 1.05 -14.81
CA LYS A 95 10.23 1.22 -16.15
C LYS A 95 11.21 1.91 -17.11
N VAL A 96 11.81 3.02 -16.70
CA VAL A 96 12.83 3.73 -17.51
C VAL A 96 14.03 2.83 -17.82
N LYS A 97 14.48 2.03 -16.85
CA LYS A 97 15.56 1.06 -17.07
C LYS A 97 15.17 -0.03 -18.07
N LEU A 98 13.94 -0.53 -17.99
CA LEU A 98 13.38 -1.52 -18.92
C LEU A 98 13.31 -0.97 -20.34
N GLU A 99 12.85 0.27 -20.52
CA GLU A 99 12.80 0.95 -21.83
C GLU A 99 14.21 1.08 -22.43
N LYS A 100 15.19 1.50 -21.62
CA LYS A 100 16.59 1.59 -22.04
C LYS A 100 17.15 0.24 -22.47
N LEU A 101 16.88 -0.81 -21.69
CA LEU A 101 17.31 -2.16 -22.01
C LEU A 101 16.66 -2.64 -23.32
N GLY A 102 15.37 -2.34 -23.53
CA GLY A 102 14.66 -2.62 -24.77
C GLY A 102 15.31 -1.97 -26.00
N MET A 103 15.70 -0.69 -25.91
CA MET A 103 16.43 -0.01 -26.99
C MET A 103 17.76 -0.70 -27.30
N GLN A 104 18.53 -1.08 -26.28
CA GLN A 104 19.81 -1.78 -26.46
C GLN A 104 19.64 -3.15 -27.12
N VAL A 105 18.58 -3.89 -26.78
CA VAL A 105 18.27 -5.18 -27.41
C VAL A 105 17.96 -4.98 -28.90
N VAL A 106 17.17 -3.97 -29.26
CA VAL A 106 16.87 -3.65 -30.67
C VAL A 106 18.14 -3.25 -31.42
N GLU A 107 18.99 -2.40 -30.84
CA GLU A 107 20.27 -2.03 -31.46
C GLU A 107 21.14 -3.26 -31.74
N LEU A 108 21.29 -4.15 -30.76
CA LEU A 108 22.05 -5.39 -30.91
C LEU A 108 21.46 -6.29 -32.00
N GLN A 109 20.14 -6.44 -32.06
CA GLN A 109 19.47 -7.20 -33.13
C GLN A 109 19.80 -6.62 -34.51
N THR A 110 19.71 -5.29 -34.68
CA THR A 110 20.02 -4.66 -35.98
C THR A 110 21.50 -4.81 -36.38
N LEU A 111 22.43 -4.84 -35.42
CA LEU A 111 23.84 -5.08 -35.69
C LEU A 111 24.09 -6.53 -36.14
N VAL A 112 23.43 -7.49 -35.48
CA VAL A 112 23.49 -8.91 -35.85
C VAL A 112 22.94 -9.14 -37.25
N GLU A 113 21.78 -8.56 -37.58
CA GLU A 113 21.17 -8.64 -38.91
C GLU A 113 22.11 -8.05 -39.99
N ARG A 114 22.69 -6.87 -39.75
CA ARG A 114 23.69 -6.26 -40.65
C ARG A 114 24.93 -7.14 -40.83
N TRP A 115 25.40 -7.78 -39.75
CA TRP A 115 26.55 -8.68 -39.82
C TRP A 115 26.23 -9.94 -40.64
N GLN A 116 25.03 -10.50 -40.51
CA GLN A 116 24.58 -11.63 -41.32
C GLN A 116 24.45 -11.27 -42.82
N LEU A 117 23.93 -10.08 -43.14
CA LEU A 117 23.80 -9.59 -44.52
C LEU A 117 25.17 -9.29 -45.17
N SER A 118 26.14 -8.77 -44.40
CA SER A 118 27.51 -8.55 -44.89
C SER A 118 28.28 -9.87 -45.08
N SER A 119 28.04 -10.86 -44.22
CA SER A 119 28.66 -12.19 -44.32
C SER A 119 28.17 -12.98 -45.53
N THR A 120 26.90 -12.83 -45.92
CA THR A 120 26.32 -13.50 -47.09
C THR A 120 26.69 -12.82 -48.42
N SER A 121 26.85 -11.49 -48.43
CA SER A 121 27.31 -10.74 -49.62
C SER A 121 28.80 -10.87 -49.90
N GLY A 122 29.64 -11.13 -48.88
CA GLY A 122 31.08 -11.42 -49.03
C GLY A 122 31.39 -12.73 -49.77
N LEU A 123 30.45 -13.70 -49.76
CA LEU A 123 30.61 -14.99 -50.44
C LEU A 123 30.31 -14.94 -51.95
N SER A 124 29.79 -13.82 -52.49
CA SER A 124 29.37 -13.72 -53.90
C SER A 124 30.42 -13.13 -54.86
N ARG A 125 31.61 -12.71 -54.39
CA ARG A 125 32.62 -12.02 -55.23
C ARG A 125 33.87 -12.84 -55.60
N VAL A 126 33.96 -14.12 -55.27
CA VAL A 126 35.04 -14.99 -55.76
C VAL A 126 34.62 -15.69 -57.06
N ARG A 127 34.42 -14.91 -58.14
CA ARG A 127 34.42 -15.49 -59.49
C ARG A 127 35.86 -15.66 -59.95
N CYS A 128 36.30 -16.91 -59.96
CA CYS A 128 37.55 -17.37 -60.55
C CYS A 128 37.83 -16.72 -61.91
N ARG A 129 38.88 -15.89 -62.00
CA ARG A 129 39.54 -15.62 -63.29
C ARG A 129 40.30 -16.89 -63.68
N ARG A 130 39.70 -17.71 -64.54
CA ARG A 130 40.36 -18.82 -65.22
C ARG A 130 41.41 -18.25 -66.18
N VAL A 131 42.67 -18.18 -65.74
CA VAL A 131 43.80 -17.80 -66.60
C VAL A 131 44.13 -18.99 -67.49
N ASN A 132 43.77 -18.92 -68.77
CA ASN A 132 44.27 -19.85 -69.78
C ASN A 132 45.77 -19.58 -70.01
N ARG A 133 46.64 -20.37 -69.38
CA ARG A 133 48.06 -20.45 -69.75
C ARG A 133 48.19 -21.34 -70.99
N VAL A 134 48.41 -20.69 -72.13
CA VAL A 134 48.92 -21.28 -73.37
C VAL A 134 50.28 -21.91 -73.08
N SER A 135 50.42 -23.23 -73.29
CA SER A 135 51.71 -23.92 -73.22
C SER A 135 52.32 -24.00 -74.62
N THR A 136 53.20 -23.05 -74.93
CA THR A 136 54.08 -23.09 -76.09
C THR A 136 55.18 -24.14 -75.87
N LYS A 137 55.03 -25.32 -76.49
CA LYS A 137 56.14 -26.28 -76.64
C LYS A 137 57.06 -25.82 -77.78
N ARG A 138 58.19 -25.18 -77.44
CA ARG A 138 59.34 -25.09 -78.35
C ARG A 138 60.14 -26.40 -78.22
N LYS A 139 60.17 -27.21 -79.29
CA LYS A 139 61.07 -28.36 -79.41
C LYS A 139 62.26 -27.94 -80.26
N VAL A 140 63.44 -28.00 -79.66
CA VAL A 140 64.74 -27.60 -80.21
C VAL A 140 65.14 -28.54 -81.35
N VAL A 141 65.59 -27.95 -82.45
CA VAL A 141 66.19 -28.57 -83.63
C VAL A 141 67.52 -29.24 -83.24
N LYS A 142 67.70 -30.51 -83.63
CA LYS A 142 69.02 -31.15 -83.73
C LYS A 142 69.30 -31.40 -85.22
N THR A 143 70.34 -30.73 -85.70
CA THR A 143 70.99 -30.92 -87.00
C THR A 143 71.69 -32.28 -87.05
N LYS A 144 71.66 -32.93 -88.23
CA LYS A 144 72.65 -33.94 -88.64
C LYS A 144 72.80 -33.94 -90.17
N ASN A 145 74.06 -33.76 -90.57
CA ASN A 145 74.75 -33.99 -91.85
C ASN A 145 74.37 -33.10 -93.04
#